data_AF-A0A959GMY9-F1
#
_entry.id   AF-A0A959GMY9-F1
#
_cell.length_a   1.000
_cell.length_b   1.000
_cell.length_c   1.000
_cell.angle_alpha   90.00
_cell.angle_beta   90.00
_cell.angle_gamma   90.00
#
_symmetry.space_group_name_H-M   'P 1'
#
loop_
_entity.id
_entity.type
_entity.pdbx_description
1 polymer ?
#
loop_
_entity_poly.entity_id
_entity_poly.type
_entity_poly.pdbx_seq_one_letter_code
_entity_poly.pdbx_strand_id
1 'polypeptide(L)'
;MSHDLKAPLNSAFNFTELIKMETEQSLNADIRQHLTGLQSALAHMKEMVEGISLYFKADKLELQPKNISTEKEIPRIFNQLRYYYPDHLKRYS
;
A
#
# COMPACT_ATOMS: atom_id res chain seq x y z
N MET A 1 2.56 16.97 -7.61
CA MET A 1 3.72 16.15 -7.17
C MET A 1 3.35 14.71 -6.84
N SER A 2 2.50 14.42 -5.85
CA SER A 2 2.06 13.02 -5.56
C SER A 2 1.56 12.27 -6.79
N HIS A 3 0.69 12.91 -7.57
CA HIS A 3 0.13 12.36 -8.81
C HIS A 3 1.20 12.13 -9.88
N ASP A 4 2.18 13.04 -9.98
CA ASP A 4 3.23 13.02 -11.01
C ASP A 4 4.28 11.90 -10.78
N LEU A 5 4.41 11.44 -9.53
CA LEU A 5 5.26 10.30 -9.17
C LEU A 5 4.49 8.97 -9.17
N LYS A 6 3.19 8.99 -8.83
CA LYS A 6 2.36 7.78 -8.85
C LYS A 6 2.17 7.21 -10.25
N ALA A 7 1.95 8.06 -11.26
CA ALA A 7 1.76 7.62 -12.63
C ALA A 7 2.96 6.81 -13.18
N PRO A 8 4.21 7.31 -13.17
CA PRO A 8 5.36 6.54 -13.64
C PRO A 8 5.65 5.29 -12.80
N LEU A 9 5.43 5.32 -11.47
CA LEU A 9 5.60 4.14 -10.61
C LEU A 9 4.59 3.04 -10.94
N ASN A 10 3.32 3.40 -11.13
CA ASN A 10 2.29 2.44 -11.55
C ASN A 10 2.59 1.87 -12.93
N SER A 11 3.05 2.69 -13.88
CA SER A 11 3.45 2.21 -15.20
C SER A 11 4.61 1.21 -15.11
N ALA A 12 5.67 1.54 -14.35
CA ALA A 12 6.80 0.64 -14.15
C ALA A 12 6.37 -0.68 -13.50
N PHE A 13 5.51 -0.64 -12.47
CA PHE A 13 4.97 -1.83 -11.83
C PHE A 13 4.20 -2.71 -12.83
N ASN A 14 3.30 -2.10 -13.61
CA ASN A 14 2.49 -2.82 -14.60
C ASN A 14 3.36 -3.46 -15.69
N PHE A 15 4.40 -2.78 -16.18
CA PHE A 15 5.32 -3.36 -17.14
C PHE A 15 6.09 -4.55 -16.58
N THR A 16 6.53 -4.46 -15.32
CA THR A 16 7.23 -5.60 -14.68
C THR A 16 6.33 -6.81 -14.48
N GLU A 17 5.05 -6.60 -14.15
CA GLU A 17 4.05 -7.68 -14.10
C GLU A 17 3.79 -8.27 -15.49
N LEU A 18 3.61 -7.44 -16.52
CA LEU A 18 3.42 -7.90 -17.91
C LEU A 18 4.59 -8.77 -18.38
N ILE A 19 5.84 -8.31 -18.18
CA ILE A 19 7.03 -9.08 -18.54
C ILE A 19 7.02 -10.44 -17.83
N LYS A 20 6.72 -10.45 -16.54
CA LYS A 20 6.68 -11.69 -15.74
C LYS A 20 5.61 -12.65 -16.24
N MET A 21 4.42 -12.16 -16.60
CA MET A 21 3.33 -12.96 -17.17
C MET A 21 3.68 -13.54 -18.54
N GLU A 22 4.29 -12.75 -19.42
CA GLU A 22 4.63 -13.18 -20.79
C GLU A 22 5.83 -14.14 -20.85
N THR A 23 6.72 -14.08 -19.86
CA THR A 23 7.99 -14.81 -19.88
C THR A 23 8.09 -15.89 -18.79
N GLU A 24 7.02 -16.15 -18.04
CA GLU A 24 7.06 -16.98 -16.83
C GLU A 24 7.70 -18.37 -17.03
N GLN A 25 7.53 -18.98 -18.21
CA GLN A 25 8.11 -20.28 -18.54
C GLN A 25 9.54 -20.21 -19.12
N SER A 26 9.98 -19.04 -19.59
CA SER A 26 11.27 -18.83 -20.25
C SER A 26 12.31 -18.09 -19.40
N LEU A 27 11.90 -17.51 -18.26
CA LEU A 27 12.82 -16.84 -17.34
C LEU A 27 13.74 -17.82 -16.62
N ASN A 28 15.02 -17.53 -16.54
CA ASN A 28 15.92 -18.25 -15.62
C ASN A 28 15.74 -17.74 -14.18
N ALA A 29 16.35 -18.44 -13.21
CA ALA A 29 16.21 -18.11 -11.79
C ALA A 29 16.71 -16.68 -11.46
N ASP A 30 17.81 -16.25 -12.08
CA ASP A 30 18.41 -14.94 -11.83
C ASP A 30 17.48 -13.80 -12.27
N ILE A 31 16.90 -13.90 -13.48
CA ILE A 31 15.98 -12.88 -13.98
C ILE A 31 14.71 -12.82 -13.13
N ARG A 32 14.19 -13.97 -12.67
CA ARG A 32 13.05 -13.98 -11.72
C ARG A 32 13.37 -13.25 -10.42
N GLN A 33 14.58 -13.47 -9.89
CA GLN A 33 15.03 -12.80 -8.67
C GLN A 33 15.16 -11.28 -8.90
N HIS A 34 15.73 -10.86 -10.03
CA HIS A 34 15.83 -9.44 -10.37
C HIS A 34 14.47 -8.76 -10.57
N LEU A 35 13.53 -9.40 -11.28
CA LEU A 35 12.17 -8.89 -11.45
C LEU A 35 11.44 -8.77 -10.12
N THR A 36 11.57 -9.78 -9.26
CA THR A 36 10.99 -9.75 -7.91
C THR A 36 11.59 -8.61 -7.07
N GLY A 37 12.91 -8.40 -7.13
CA GLY A 37 13.58 -7.29 -6.47
C GLY A 37 13.12 -5.93 -6.99
N LEU A 38 12.96 -5.78 -8.30
CA LEU A 38 12.45 -4.57 -8.92
C LEU A 38 11.00 -4.27 -8.50
N GLN A 39 10.14 -5.29 -8.47
CA GLN A 39 8.76 -5.16 -7.99
C GLN A 39 8.69 -4.72 -6.53
N SER A 40 9.52 -5.31 -5.66
CA SER A 40 9.62 -4.91 -4.26
C SER A 40 10.09 -3.46 -4.10
N ALA A 41 11.11 -3.04 -4.87
CA ALA A 41 11.59 -1.67 -4.86
C ALA A 41 10.52 -0.66 -5.33
N LEU A 42 9.78 -1.00 -6.39
CA LEU A 42 8.67 -0.16 -6.89
C LEU A 42 7.52 -0.06 -5.87
N ALA A 43 7.19 -1.15 -5.18
CA ALA A 43 6.20 -1.14 -4.11
C ALA A 43 6.62 -0.24 -2.95
N HIS A 44 7.88 -0.35 -2.48
CA HIS A 44 8.41 0.52 -1.42
C HIS A 44 8.41 2.00 -1.84
N MET A 45 8.79 2.30 -3.09
CA MET A 45 8.74 3.67 -3.61
C MET A 45 7.32 4.23 -3.62
N LYS A 46 6.32 3.40 -3.98
CA LYS A 46 4.91 3.79 -3.94
C LYS A 46 4.47 4.12 -2.51
N GLU A 47 4.79 3.26 -1.54
CA GLU A 47 4.47 3.49 -0.13
C GLU A 47 5.11 4.77 0.40
N MET A 48 6.37 5.03 0.06
CA MET A 48 7.06 6.27 0.44
C MET A 48 6.38 7.51 -0.13
N VAL A 49 6.03 7.51 -1.42
CA VAL A 49 5.33 8.63 -2.05
C VAL A 49 3.97 8.86 -1.40
N GLU A 50 3.26 7.79 -1.04
CA GLU A 50 1.99 7.87 -0.33
C GLU A 50 2.14 8.44 1.08
N GLY A 51 3.14 7.97 1.84
CA GLY A 51 3.46 8.49 3.17
C GLY A 51 3.82 9.97 3.15
N ILE A 52 4.69 10.40 2.22
CA ILE A 52 5.06 11.81 2.04
C ILE A 52 3.83 12.64 1.67
N SER A 53 2.97 12.13 0.80
CA SER A 53 1.74 12.82 0.39
C SER A 53 0.77 12.99 1.56
N LEU A 54 0.64 11.96 2.42
CA LEU A 54 -0.17 12.01 3.63
C LEU A 54 0.40 13.03 4.63
N TYR A 55 1.71 13.04 4.82
CA TYR A 55 2.39 14.01 5.68
C TYR A 55 2.12 15.45 5.25
N PHE A 56 2.29 15.78 3.96
CA PHE A 56 1.98 17.11 3.44
C PHE A 56 0.49 17.49 3.55
N LYS A 57 -0.42 16.51 3.47
CA LYS A 57 -1.84 16.77 3.70
C LYS A 57 -2.12 17.04 5.18
N ALA A 58 -1.49 16.29 6.08
CA ALA A 58 -1.61 16.46 7.53
C ALA A 58 -1.11 17.84 7.98
N ASP A 59 0.01 18.31 7.43
CA ASP A 59 0.56 19.64 7.70
C ASP A 59 -0.41 20.79 7.36
N LYS A 60 -1.31 20.56 6.39
CA LYS A 60 -2.33 21.52 5.94
C LYS A 60 -3.70 21.30 6.55
N LEU A 61 -3.87 20.25 7.36
CA LEU A 61 -5.15 19.89 7.95
C LEU A 61 -5.35 20.66 9.26
N GLU A 62 -6.35 21.52 9.29
CA GLU A 62 -6.86 22.04 10.55
C GLU A 62 -7.66 20.94 11.25
N LEU A 63 -7.28 20.62 12.49
CA LEU A 63 -8.07 19.72 13.31
C LEU A 63 -9.43 20.37 13.58
N GLN A 64 -10.49 19.61 13.33
CA GLN A 64 -11.87 20.00 13.61
C GLN A 64 -12.39 19.10 14.73
N PRO A 65 -12.22 19.49 16.01
CA PRO A 65 -12.65 18.68 17.14
C PRO A 65 -14.14 18.43 17.04
N LYS A 66 -14.54 17.17 17.14
CA LYS A 66 -15.94 16.75 17.16
C LYS A 66 -16.15 15.87 18.38
N ASN A 67 -17.32 15.99 18.99
CA ASN A 67 -17.71 15.08 20.03
C ASN A 67 -18.02 13.72 19.37
N ILE A 68 -17.18 12.73 19.64
CA ILE A 68 -17.31 11.37 19.10
C ILE A 68 -17.63 10.40 20.23
N SER A 69 -18.54 9.46 19.97
CA SER A 69 -18.84 8.39 20.91
C SER A 69 -17.83 7.27 20.75
N THR A 70 -16.93 7.14 21.72
CA THR A 70 -15.93 6.05 21.74
C THR A 70 -16.59 4.67 21.76
N GLU A 71 -17.74 4.54 22.41
CA GLU A 71 -18.57 3.31 22.42
C GLU A 71 -19.03 2.87 21.02
N LYS A 72 -19.17 3.81 20.08
CA LYS A 72 -19.53 3.51 18.68
C LYS A 72 -18.31 3.39 17.78
N GLU A 73 -17.35 4.29 17.93
CA GLU A 73 -16.19 4.35 17.04
C GLU A 73 -15.21 3.19 17.25
N ILE A 74 -14.99 2.76 18.49
CA ILE A 74 -14.06 1.65 18.78
C ILE A 74 -14.56 0.34 18.15
N PRO A 75 -15.82 -0.11 18.37
CA PRO A 75 -16.32 -1.32 17.70
C PRO A 75 -16.35 -1.19 16.17
N ARG A 76 -16.66 0.00 15.65
CA ARG A 76 -16.66 0.26 14.20
C ARG A 76 -15.26 0.01 13.61
N ILE A 77 -14.23 0.61 14.20
CA ILE A 77 -12.84 0.45 13.77
C ILE A 77 -12.40 -1.01 13.92
N PHE A 78 -12.73 -1.66 15.06
CA PHE A 78 -12.38 -3.05 15.30
C PHE A 78 -12.99 -3.99 14.25
N ASN A 79 -14.27 -3.80 13.91
CA ASN A 79 -14.94 -4.59 12.88
C ASN A 79 -14.37 -4.35 11.49
N GLN A 80 -13.99 -3.11 11.16
CA GLN A 80 -13.29 -2.81 9.91
C GLN A 80 -11.95 -3.55 9.85
N LEU A 81 -11.15 -3.48 10.92
CA LEU A 81 -9.86 -4.16 10.98
C LEU A 81 -10.01 -5.69 10.91
N ARG A 82 -11.05 -6.25 11.53
CA ARG A 82 -11.36 -7.69 11.45
C ARG A 82 -11.66 -8.14 10.03
N TYR A 83 -12.32 -7.31 9.23
CA TYR A 83 -12.59 -7.62 7.83
C TYR A 83 -11.30 -7.67 7.00
N TYR A 84 -10.39 -6.70 7.19
CA TYR A 84 -9.15 -6.62 6.41
C TYR A 84 -8.03 -7.54 6.92
N TYR A 85 -8.02 -7.88 8.21
CA TYR A 85 -6.94 -8.64 8.87
C TYR A 85 -7.50 -9.73 9.80
N PRO A 86 -8.23 -10.73 9.27
CA PRO A 86 -8.94 -11.72 10.07
C PRO A 86 -8.01 -12.57 10.98
N ASP A 87 -6.76 -12.78 10.58
CA ASP A 87 -5.80 -13.60 11.32
C ASP A 87 -5.07 -12.85 12.45
N HIS A 88 -5.03 -11.51 12.40
CA HIS A 88 -4.31 -10.70 13.39
C HIS A 88 -5.08 -10.48 14.69
N LEU A 89 -6.40 -10.77 14.71
CA LEU A 89 -7.27 -10.55 15.86
C LEU A 89 -7.57 -11.82 16.67
N LYS A 90 -7.04 -12.98 16.27
CA LYS A 90 -7.20 -14.27 16.99
C LYS A 90 -6.64 -14.28 18.42
N ARG A 91 -5.86 -13.25 18.80
CA ARG A 91 -5.28 -13.10 20.15
C ARG A 91 -6.19 -12.38 21.17
N TYR A 92 -7.29 -11.77 20.72
CA TYR A 92 -8.16 -10.95 21.58
C TYR A 92 -9.59 -11.49 21.68
N SER A 93 -9.82 -12.71 21.19
CA SER A 93 -11.08 -13.45 21.26
C SER A 93 -11.07 -14.49 22.36
#